data_AF-A0A2E4NY35-F1
#
_entry.id   AF-A0A2E4NY35-F1
#
_cell.length_a   1.000
_cell.length_b   1.000
_cell.length_c   1.000
_cell.angle_alpha   90.00
_cell.angle_beta   90.00
_cell.angle_gamma   90.00
#
_symmetry.space_group_name_H-M   'P 1'
#
loop_
_entity.id
_entity.type
_entity.pdbx_description
1 polymer ?
#
loop_
_entity_poly.entity_id
_entity_poly.type
_entity_poly.pdbx_seq_one_letter_code
_entity_poly.pdbx_strand_id
1 'polypeptide(L)'
;MPVIAPFAYLKDLNASVLKIDRSFVTDIETNRDNQAIVRSTIKMAHELGMKVVAEGIETEQDEIYLKSLGCDVGQGYYYARPLSVADLEQWHHSYRKKLLYTSACVTEST
;
A
#
# COMPACT_ATOMS: atom_id res chain seq x y z
N MET A 1 24.67 10.10 -16.01
CA MET A 1 24.56 8.64 -16.05
C MET A 1 23.15 8.27 -15.62
N PRO A 2 22.31 7.64 -16.47
CA PRO A 2 21.05 7.10 -15.99
C PRO A 2 21.37 5.79 -15.25
N VAL A 3 21.10 5.75 -13.94
CA VAL A 3 21.06 4.49 -13.20
C VAL A 3 19.65 3.96 -13.39
N ILE A 4 19.47 3.08 -14.37
CA ILE A 4 18.28 2.24 -14.45
C ILE A 4 18.55 1.08 -13.50
N ALA A 5 17.82 0.96 -12.39
CA ALA A 5 17.85 -0.23 -11.56
C ALA A 5 17.05 -1.34 -12.28
N PRO A 6 17.70 -2.38 -12.85
CA PRO A 6 16.99 -3.38 -13.61
C PRO A 6 16.21 -4.30 -12.65
N PHE A 7 14.93 -4.56 -12.97
CA PHE A 7 14.10 -5.58 -12.30
C PHE A 7 14.79 -6.96 -12.24
N ALA A 8 15.80 -7.21 -13.09
CA ALA A 8 16.58 -8.43 -13.15
C ALA A 8 17.22 -8.86 -11.81
N TYR A 9 17.53 -7.91 -10.92
CA TYR A 9 18.15 -8.20 -9.64
C TYR A 9 17.16 -8.53 -8.51
N LEU A 10 15.86 -8.31 -8.71
CA LEU A 10 14.86 -8.54 -7.65
C LEU A 10 14.82 -9.99 -7.18
N LYS A 11 15.01 -10.95 -8.08
CA LYS A 11 15.07 -12.39 -7.74
C LYS A 11 16.30 -12.76 -6.90
N ASP A 12 17.38 -11.99 -7.01
CA ASP A 12 18.66 -12.25 -6.35
C ASP A 12 18.79 -11.46 -5.03
N LEU A 13 17.86 -10.54 -4.79
CA LEU A 13 17.75 -9.80 -3.53
C LEU A 13 16.96 -10.65 -2.52
N ASN A 14 17.55 -10.89 -1.35
CA ASN A 14 16.86 -11.48 -0.19
C ASN A 14 15.90 -10.46 0.47
N ALA A 15 15.08 -9.79 -0.32
CA ALA A 15 14.09 -8.85 0.15
C ALA A 15 12.75 -9.54 0.36
N SER A 16 12.08 -9.25 1.48
CA SER A 16 10.75 -9.78 1.79
C SER A 16 9.62 -8.82 1.41
N VAL A 17 9.95 -7.58 1.03
CA VAL A 17 8.99 -6.51 0.76
C VAL A 17 9.42 -5.73 -0.48
N LEU A 18 8.47 -5.50 -1.39
CA LEU A 18 8.61 -4.58 -2.52
C LEU A 18 7.73 -3.34 -2.27
N LYS A 19 8.30 -2.15 -2.42
CA LYS A 19 7.57 -0.89 -2.28
C LYS A 19 7.20 -0.33 -3.64
N ILE A 20 5.95 0.10 -3.79
CA ILE A 20 5.47 0.87 -4.93
C ILE A 20 5.47 2.34 -4.53
N ASP A 21 6.30 3.13 -5.21
CA ASP A 21 6.47 4.55 -4.94
C ASP A 21 5.18 5.36 -5.22
N ARG A 22 5.00 6.45 -4.48
CA ARG A 22 3.86 7.37 -4.59
C ARG A 22 3.58 7.83 -6.02
N SER A 23 4.61 8.05 -6.84
CA SER A 23 4.42 8.47 -8.24
C SER A 23 3.55 7.52 -9.08
N PHE A 24 3.47 6.23 -8.71
CA PHE A 24 2.60 5.26 -9.37
C PHE A 24 1.23 5.11 -8.70
N VAL A 25 1.09 5.55 -7.45
CA VAL A 25 -0.16 5.52 -6.69
C VAL A 25 -0.99 6.79 -6.89
N THR A 26 -0.33 7.92 -7.07
CA THR A 26 -1.00 9.18 -7.41
C THR A 26 -1.81 9.02 -8.70
N ASP A 27 -3.06 9.47 -8.65
CA ASP A 27 -4.05 9.41 -9.74
C ASP A 27 -4.30 8.00 -10.31
N ILE A 28 -4.07 6.95 -9.51
CA ILE A 28 -4.18 5.56 -9.98
C ILE A 28 -5.59 5.20 -10.48
N GLU A 29 -6.63 5.93 -10.07
CA GLU A 29 -7.98 5.73 -10.58
C GLU A 29 -8.13 6.11 -12.06
N THR A 30 -7.37 7.10 -12.53
CA THR A 30 -7.56 7.70 -13.87
C THR A 30 -6.40 7.42 -14.81
N ASN A 31 -5.22 7.12 -14.28
CA ASN A 31 -4.02 6.85 -15.08
C ASN A 31 -3.88 5.34 -15.39
N ARG A 32 -4.27 4.95 -16.60
CA ARG A 32 -4.22 3.55 -17.07
C ARG A 32 -2.81 2.96 -17.10
N ASP A 33 -1.79 3.78 -17.33
CA ASP A 33 -0.39 3.31 -17.35
C ASP A 33 0.07 2.98 -15.92
N ASN A 34 -0.22 3.85 -14.96
CA ASN A 34 0.01 3.59 -13.54
C ASN A 34 -0.72 2.31 -13.09
N GLN A 35 -2.00 2.15 -13.45
CA GLN A 35 -2.76 0.94 -13.15
C GLN A 35 -2.10 -0.33 -13.69
N ALA A 36 -1.58 -0.29 -14.92
CA ALA A 36 -0.92 -1.43 -15.54
C ALA A 36 0.39 -1.79 -14.85
N ILE A 37 1.20 -0.78 -14.51
CA ILE A 37 2.46 -0.95 -13.81
C ILE A 37 2.23 -1.50 -12.41
N VAL A 38 1.32 -0.90 -11.63
CA VAL A 38 1.03 -1.31 -10.25
C VAL A 38 0.49 -2.74 -10.20
N ARG A 39 -0.51 -3.07 -11.02
CA ARG A 39 -1.06 -4.44 -11.10
C ARG A 39 0.01 -5.49 -11.46
N SER A 40 0.86 -5.18 -12.43
CA SER A 40 1.92 -6.11 -12.86
C SER A 40 2.99 -6.27 -11.77
N THR A 41 3.32 -5.17 -11.08
CA THR A 41 4.28 -5.14 -9.99
C THR A 41 3.78 -5.94 -8.78
N ILE A 42 2.51 -5.79 -8.40
CA ILE A 42 1.90 -6.56 -7.31
C ILE A 42 1.98 -8.07 -7.62
N LYS A 43 1.50 -8.46 -8.80
CA LYS A 43 1.51 -9.86 -9.22
C LYS A 43 2.92 -10.46 -9.20
N MET A 44 3.89 -9.76 -9.78
CA MET A 44 5.28 -10.20 -9.83
C MET A 44 5.89 -10.32 -8.42
N ALA A 45 5.65 -9.36 -7.53
CA ALA A 45 6.15 -9.43 -6.16
C ALA A 45 5.64 -10.67 -5.43
N HIS A 46 4.35 -10.98 -5.56
CA HIS A 46 3.77 -12.19 -4.98
C HIS A 46 4.34 -13.47 -5.58
N GLU A 47 4.59 -13.52 -6.89
CA GLU A 47 5.27 -14.66 -7.54
C GLU A 47 6.70 -14.87 -7.03
N LEU A 48 7.37 -13.81 -6.58
CA LEU A 48 8.69 -13.86 -5.94
C LEU A 48 8.62 -14.09 -4.42
N GLY A 49 7.42 -14.30 -3.85
CA GLY A 49 7.24 -14.52 -2.41
C GLY A 49 7.42 -13.25 -1.56
N MET A 50 7.33 -12.07 -2.17
CA MET A 50 7.46 -10.78 -1.51
C MET A 50 6.09 -10.19 -1.16
N LYS A 51 6.00 -9.46 -0.05
CA LYS A 51 4.84 -8.60 0.25
C LYS A 51 4.97 -7.25 -0.46
N VAL A 52 3.84 -6.60 -0.73
CA VAL A 52 3.80 -5.30 -1.39
C VAL A 52 3.35 -4.21 -0.43
N VAL A 53 4.10 -3.11 -0.40
CA VAL A 53 3.70 -1.88 0.29
C VAL A 53 3.48 -0.79 -0.76
N ALA A 54 2.27 -0.24 -0.83
CA ALA A 54 1.97 0.93 -1.66
C ALA A 54 2.13 2.22 -0.86
N GLU A 55 2.94 3.15 -1.36
CA GLU A 55 3.16 4.46 -0.73
C GLU A 55 2.34 5.56 -1.39
N GLY A 56 1.91 6.54 -0.60
CA GLY A 56 1.23 7.73 -1.11
C GLY A 56 -0.28 7.59 -1.30
N ILE A 57 -0.93 6.71 -0.55
CA ILE A 57 -2.40 6.60 -0.51
C ILE A 57 -2.99 7.85 0.14
N GLU A 58 -3.83 8.58 -0.59
CA GLU A 58 -4.41 9.85 -0.12
C GLU A 58 -5.93 9.77 0.04
N THR A 59 -6.59 8.91 -0.73
CA THR A 59 -8.03 8.76 -0.74
C THR A 59 -8.48 7.34 -0.35
N GLU A 60 -9.74 7.21 0.05
CA GLU A 60 -10.36 5.90 0.29
C GLU A 60 -10.43 5.07 -0.99
N GLN A 61 -10.59 5.75 -2.12
CA GLN A 61 -10.64 5.15 -3.42
C GLN A 61 -9.31 4.50 -3.83
N ASP A 62 -8.18 5.18 -3.59
CA ASP A 62 -6.83 4.61 -3.79
C ASP A 62 -6.69 3.30 -3.00
N GLU A 63 -7.11 3.33 -1.74
CA GLU A 63 -7.06 2.19 -0.83
C GLU A 63 -7.92 1.02 -1.33
N ILE A 64 -9.17 1.29 -1.71
CA ILE A 64 -10.09 0.27 -2.25
C ILE A 64 -9.49 -0.33 -3.53
N TYR A 65 -8.98 0.51 -4.43
CA TYR A 65 -8.40 0.07 -5.68
C TYR A 65 -7.17 -0.82 -5.44
N LEU A 66 -6.22 -0.37 -4.63
CA LEU A 66 -5.01 -1.13 -4.31
C LEU A 66 -5.31 -2.45 -3.59
N LYS A 67 -6.27 -2.46 -2.66
CA LYS A 67 -6.77 -3.69 -2.03
C LYS A 67 -7.38 -4.65 -3.04
N SER A 68 -8.15 -4.15 -4.01
CA SER A 68 -8.76 -4.99 -5.06
C SER A 68 -7.71 -5.68 -5.94
N LEU A 69 -6.53 -5.08 -6.08
CA LEU A 69 -5.39 -5.67 -6.77
C LEU A 69 -4.58 -6.63 -5.89
N GLY A 70 -4.91 -6.77 -4.61
CA GLY A 70 -4.21 -7.64 -3.66
C GLY A 70 -3.01 -6.98 -2.97
N CYS A 71 -2.89 -5.65 -2.95
CA CYS A 71 -1.82 -4.99 -2.20
C CYS A 71 -1.90 -5.34 -0.70
N ASP A 72 -0.76 -5.72 -0.10
CA ASP A 72 -0.73 -6.23 1.28
C ASP A 72 -0.80 -5.12 2.34
N VAL A 73 -0.12 -4.00 2.08
CA VAL A 73 0.02 -2.88 3.03
C VAL A 73 -0.07 -1.55 2.30
N GLY A 74 -0.88 -0.64 2.81
CA GLY A 74 -0.95 0.73 2.36
C GLY A 74 -0.25 1.70 3.32
N GLN A 75 0.40 2.73 2.78
CA GLN A 75 0.97 3.85 3.51
C GLN A 75 0.61 5.17 2.84
N GLY A 76 0.13 6.15 3.61
CA GLY A 76 -0.14 7.48 3.07
C GLY A 76 -1.02 8.35 3.97
N TYR A 77 -1.30 9.57 3.50
CA TYR A 77 -2.03 10.58 4.26
C TYR A 77 -3.50 10.22 4.50
N TYR A 78 -4.04 9.27 3.72
CA TYR A 78 -5.34 8.66 4.02
C TYR A 78 -5.42 8.08 5.44
N TYR A 79 -4.31 7.53 5.94
CA TYR A 79 -4.24 6.95 7.29
C TYR A 79 -3.82 7.98 8.34
N ALA A 80 -2.69 8.65 8.08
CA ALA A 80 -2.11 9.67 8.93
C ALA A 80 -1.08 10.50 8.14
N ARG A 81 -1.01 11.79 8.45
CA ARG A 81 0.19 12.59 8.14
C ARG A 81 1.35 12.16 9.05
N PRO A 82 2.63 12.48 8.73
CA PRO A 82 3.75 12.20 9.62
C PRO A 82 3.48 12.76 11.01
N LEU A 83 3.61 11.90 12.02
CA LEU A 83 3.29 12.22 13.41
C LEU A 83 4.59 12.42 14.19
N SER A 84 4.51 13.25 15.23
CA SER A 84 5.55 13.24 16.26
C SER A 84 5.50 11.93 17.04
N VAL A 85 6.58 11.60 17.74
CA VAL A 85 6.60 10.41 18.62
C VAL A 85 5.50 10.48 19.68
N ALA A 86 5.21 11.67 20.21
CA ALA A 86 4.17 11.88 21.20
C ALA A 86 2.76 11.62 20.62
N ASP A 87 2.51 12.05 19.39
CA ASP A 87 1.21 11.88 18.75
C ASP A 87 0.97 10.45 18.24
N LEU A 88 2.05 9.69 17.99
CA LEU A 88 1.98 8.33 17.45
C LEU A 88 1.22 7.37 18.37
N GLU A 89 1.48 7.41 19.68
CA GLU A 89 0.82 6.52 20.65
C GLU A 89 -0.69 6.77 20.69
N GLN A 90 -1.08 8.05 20.74
CA GLN A 90 -2.48 8.46 20.78
C GLN A 90 -3.20 8.10 19.48
N TRP A 91 -2.56 8.33 18.33
CA TRP A 91 -3.09 7.93 17.04
C TRP A 91 -3.25 6.41 16.95
N HIS A 92 -2.23 5.62 17.34
CA HIS A 92 -2.26 4.16 17.27
C HIS A 92 -3.41 3.57 18.11
N HIS A 93 -3.62 4.07 19.34
CA HIS A 93 -4.74 3.64 20.18
C HIS A 93 -6.09 3.95 19.52
N SER A 94 -6.25 5.18 19.01
CA SER A 94 -7.49 5.64 18.37
C SER A 94 -7.80 4.86 17.09
N TYR A 95 -6.77 4.65 16.26
CA TYR A 95 -6.87 3.95 14.98
C TYR A 95 -7.21 2.46 15.18
N ARG A 96 -6.55 1.79 16.14
CA ARG A 96 -6.84 0.39 16.49
C ARG A 96 -8.27 0.21 17.00
N LYS A 97 -8.79 1.13 17.83
CA LYS A 97 -10.18 1.09 18.31
C LYS A 97 -11.18 1.24 17.15
N LYS A 98 -10.91 2.15 16.21
CA LYS A 98 -11.72 2.33 15.00
C LYS A 98 -11.80 1.03 14.17
N LEU A 99 -10.66 0.37 13.92
CA LEU A 99 -10.61 -0.88 13.16
C LEU A 99 -11.40 -2.02 13.82
N LEU A 100 -11.30 -2.16 15.15
CA LEU A 100 -12.04 -3.17 15.90
C LEU A 100 -13.56 -2.94 15.84
N TYR A 101 -13.99 -1.68 15.93
CA TYR A 101 -15.40 -1.32 15.81
C TYR A 101 -15.94 -1.60 14.40
N THR A 102 -15.18 -1.27 13.35
CA THR A 102 -15.57 -1.55 11.97
C THR A 102 -15.64 -3.06 11.71
N SER A 103 -14.69 -3.87 12.20
CA SER A 103 -14.76 -5.34 12.06
C SER A 103 -15.97 -5.94 12.80
N ALA A 104 -16.28 -5.45 14.01
CA ALA A 104 -17.44 -5.93 14.78
C ALA A 104 -18.77 -5.60 14.11
N CYS A 105 -18.90 -4.41 13.50
CA CYS A 105 -20.12 -3.99 12.80
C CYS A 105 -20.39 -4.82 11.52
N VAL A 106 -19.33 -5.27 10.84
CA VAL A 106 -19.47 -6.12 9.64
C VAL A 106 -19.90 -7.55 9.99
N THR A 107 -19.60 -8.04 11.19
CA THR A 107 -19.99 -9.39 11.64
C THR A 107 -21.44 -9.52 12.12
N GLU A 108 -22.19 -8.43 12.27
CA GLU A 108 -23.58 -8.43 12.73
C GLU A 108 -24.62 -8.29 11.60
N SER A 109 -24.21 -8.33 10.32
CA SER A 109 -25.10 -8.23 9.15
C SER A 109 -25.04 -9.45 8.22
N THR A 110 -24.86 -10.65 8.76
CA THR A 110 -25.09 -11.92 8.03
C THR A 110 -26.04 -12.82 8.78
#